data_AF-G4ZNL3-F1
#
_entry.id   AF-G4ZNL3-F1
#
_cell.length_a   1.000
_cell.length_b   1.000
_cell.length_c   1.000
_cell.angle_alpha   90.00
_cell.angle_beta   90.00
_cell.angle_gamma   90.00
#
_symmetry.space_group_name_H-M   'P 1'
#
loop_
_entity.id
_entity.type
_entity.pdbx_description
1 polymer ?
#
loop_
_entity_poly.entity_id
_entity_poly.type
_entity_poly.pdbx_seq_one_letter_code
_entity_poly.pdbx_strand_id
1 'polypeptide(L)' 'PHLRAKPRPTNQGIIHCIKRYVLLEKMLYALDQIGEGVDEPYKVDVLTALMWCEDAWSKVTADTVMIET' A
#
# COMPACT_ATOMS: atom_id res chain seq x y z
N PRO A 1 18.53 -11.30 -13.94
CA PRO A 1 17.87 -12.62 -13.90
C PRO A 1 17.37 -13.11 -12.51
N HIS A 2 17.40 -12.30 -11.43
CA HIS A 2 17.09 -12.77 -10.06
C HIS A 2 15.86 -12.13 -9.38
N LEU A 3 14.99 -11.41 -10.12
CA LEU A 3 13.87 -10.65 -9.52
C LEU A 3 12.58 -11.46 -9.29
N ARG A 4 12.59 -12.79 -9.50
CA ARG A 4 11.40 -13.66 -9.34
C ARG A 4 11.56 -14.73 -8.27
N ALA A 5 12.28 -14.45 -7.20
CA ALA A 5 12.20 -15.31 -6.02
C ALA A 5 10.83 -15.10 -5.35
N LYS A 6 10.10 -16.20 -5.07
CA LYS A 6 8.87 -16.14 -4.28
C LYS A 6 9.21 -15.50 -2.92
N PRO A 7 8.54 -14.41 -2.51
CA PRO A 7 8.86 -13.78 -1.24
C PRO A 7 8.62 -14.77 -0.10
N ARG A 8 9.45 -14.71 0.95
CA ARG A 8 9.22 -15.47 2.18
C ARG A 8 7.81 -15.17 2.72
N PRO A 9 7.10 -16.13 3.35
CA PRO A 9 5.74 -15.92 3.85
C PRO A 9 5.60 -14.66 4.71
N THR A 10 6.56 -14.40 5.60
CA THR A 10 6.63 -13.17 6.41
C THR A 10 6.67 -11.90 5.54
N ASN A 11 7.48 -11.91 4.47
CA ASN A 11 7.56 -10.79 3.54
C ASN A 11 6.24 -10.63 2.75
N GLN A 12 5.55 -11.72 2.43
CA GLN A 12 4.24 -11.66 1.77
C GLN A 12 3.18 -11.03 2.68
N GLY A 13 3.16 -11.39 3.97
CA GLY A 13 2.29 -10.78 4.98
C GLY A 13 2.52 -9.27 5.08
N ILE A 14 3.78 -8.86 5.24
CA ILE A 14 4.16 -7.44 5.29
C ILE A 14 3.72 -6.69 4.02
N ILE A 15 4.03 -7.23 2.84
CA ILE A 15 3.63 -6.63 1.56
C ILE A 15 2.10 -6.51 1.46
N HIS A 16 1.36 -7.53 1.91
CA HIS A 16 -0.09 -7.50 1.91
C HIS A 16 -0.65 -6.39 2.82
N CYS A 17 -0.10 -6.23 4.02
CA CYS A 17 -0.48 -5.18 4.95
C CYS A 17 -0.24 -3.79 4.36
N ILE A 18 0.94 -3.54 3.80
CA ILE A 18 1.27 -2.25 3.16
C ILE A 18 0.33 -1.97 2.00
N LYS A 19 0.12 -2.95 1.11
CA LYS A 19 -0.81 -2.81 -0.02
C LYS A 19 -2.22 -2.47 0.42
N ARG A 20 -2.70 -3.06 1.51
CA ARG A 20 -4.01 -2.76 2.07
C ARG A 20 -4.12 -1.30 2.53
N TYR A 21 -3.13 -0.79 3.27
CA TYR A 21 -3.12 0.61 3.70
C TYR A 21 -3.05 1.59 2.52
N VAL A 22 -2.11 1.36 1.59
CA VAL A 22 -1.96 2.21 0.40
C VAL A 22 -3.22 2.20 -0.47
N LEU A 23 -3.91 1.06 -0.57
CA LEU A 23 -5.18 0.98 -1.30
C LEU A 23 -6.27 1.85 -0.66
N LEU A 24 -6.36 1.86 0.68
CA LEU A 24 -7.34 2.70 1.38
C LEU A 24 -7.07 4.20 1.15
N GLU A 25 -5.82 4.64 1.30
CA GLU A 25 -5.41 6.02 1.00
C GLU A 25 -5.74 6.40 -0.45
N LYS A 26 -5.44 5.50 -1.39
CA LYS A 26 -5.74 5.71 -2.81
C LYS A 26 -7.23 5.84 -3.09
N MET A 27 -8.08 5.08 -2.38
CA MET A 27 -9.53 5.16 -2.54
C MET A 27 -10.09 6.45 -1.96
N LEU A 28 -9.61 6.91 -0.81
CA LEU A 28 -10.01 8.19 -0.21
C LEU A 28 -9.60 9.36 -1.11
N TYR A 29 -8.34 9.37 -1.55
CA TYR A 29 -7.86 10.36 -2.51
C TYR A 29 -8.71 10.41 -3.78
N ALA A 30 -9.06 9.25 -4.34
CA ALA A 30 -9.87 9.18 -5.56
C ALA A 30 -11.28 9.74 -5.36
N LEU A 31 -11.89 9.57 -4.18
CA LEU A 31 -13.20 10.17 -3.89
C LEU A 31 -13.13 11.70 -3.92
N ASP A 32 -12.07 12.28 -3.37
CA ASP A 32 -11.86 13.73 -3.42
C ASP A 32 -11.65 14.22 -4.86
N GLN A 33 -10.82 13.50 -5.64
CA GLN A 33 -10.59 13.86 -7.05
C GLN A 33 -11.86 13.77 -7.91
N ILE A 34 -12.74 12.80 -7.63
CA ILE A 34 -14.05 12.68 -8.28
C ILE A 34 -14.93 13.89 -7.92
N GLY A 35 -14.92 14.33 -6.66
CA GLY A 35 -15.64 15.53 -6.23
C GLY A 35 -15.19 16.80 -6.94
N GLU A 36 -13.90 16.89 -7.26
CA GLU A 36 -13.29 18.00 -8.00
C GLU A 36 -13.40 17.86 -9.54
N GLY A 37 -13.98 16.76 -10.04
CA GLY A 37 -14.17 16.55 -11.48
C GLY A 37 -12.90 16.21 -12.27
N VAL A 38 -11.90 15.60 -11.64
CA VAL A 38 -10.65 15.18 -12.29
C VAL A 38 -10.86 13.90 -13.12
N ASP A 39 -10.38 13.89 -14.37
CA ASP A 39 -10.57 12.78 -15.31
C ASP A 39 -9.88 11.46 -14.88
N GLU A 40 -8.74 11.55 -14.19
CA GLU A 40 -7.95 10.39 -13.75
C GLU A 40 -7.85 10.32 -12.21
N PRO A 41 -8.95 10.03 -11.49
CA PRO A 41 -9.01 10.18 -10.03
C PRO A 41 -8.11 9.19 -9.27
N TYR A 42 -7.64 8.12 -9.93
CA TYR A 42 -6.74 7.12 -9.36
C TYR A 42 -5.27 7.36 -9.70
N LYS A 43 -4.95 8.40 -10.46
CA LYS A 43 -3.58 8.71 -10.84
C LYS A 43 -2.93 9.48 -9.70
N VAL A 44 -1.81 8.93 -9.23
CA VAL A 44 -1.07 9.45 -8.09
C VAL A 44 0.38 9.52 -8.53
N ASP A 45 1.05 10.62 -8.18
CA ASP A 45 2.48 10.76 -8.46
C ASP A 45 3.32 9.84 -7.55
N VAL A 46 4.57 9.63 -7.94
CA VAL A 46 5.46 8.70 -7.23
C VAL A 46 5.76 9.17 -5.81
N LEU A 47 5.87 10.49 -5.57
CA LEU A 47 6.19 11.00 -4.24
C LEU A 47 5.03 10.75 -3.27
N THR A 48 3.80 11.07 -3.68
CA THR A 48 2.60 10.79 -2.88
C THR A 48 2.46 9.29 -2.59
N ALA A 49 2.67 8.44 -3.59
CA ALA A 49 2.64 6.99 -3.39
C ALA A 49 3.73 6.50 -2.43
N LEU A 50 4.93 7.08 -2.45
CA LEU A 50 6.02 6.76 -1.53
C LEU A 50 5.70 7.19 -0.09
N MET A 51 5.11 8.37 0.09
CA MET A 51 4.68 8.84 1.41
C MET A 51 3.63 7.92 2.03
N TRP A 52 2.65 7.45 1.25
CA TRP A 52 1.69 6.45 1.73
C TRP A 52 2.36 5.11 2.09
N CYS A 53 3.40 4.71 1.36
CA CYS A 53 4.15 3.50 1.69
C CYS A 53 4.95 3.66 2.99
N GLU A 54 5.56 4.82 3.23
CA GLU A 54 6.26 5.13 4.48
C GLU A 54 5.30 5.12 5.68
N ASP A 55 4.18 5.81 5.56
CA ASP A 55 3.16 5.86 6.60
C ASP A 55 2.55 4.45 6.85
N ALA A 56 2.24 3.71 5.79
CA ALA A 56 1.81 2.32 5.89
C ALA A 56 2.86 1.42 6.59
N TRP A 57 4.15 1.62 6.29
CA TRP A 57 5.23 0.88 6.94
C TRP A 57 5.27 1.15 8.45
N SER A 58 5.07 2.40 8.87
CA SER A 58 5.05 2.78 10.28
C SER A 58 3.92 2.10 11.08
N LYS A 59 2.84 1.69 10.39
CA LYS A 59 1.66 1.03 10.96
C LYS A 59 1.78 -0.50 11.02
N VAL A 60 2.77 -1.10 10.34
CA VAL A 60 3.00 -2.55 10.38
C VAL A 60 3.72 -2.92 11.68
N THR A 61 3.03 -3.61 12.58
CA THR A 61 3.61 -4.16 13.81
C THR A 61 3.87 -5.67 13.68
N ALA A 62 4.64 -6.24 14.61
CA ALA A 62 4.89 -7.69 14.66
C ALA A 62 3.57 -8.50 14.73
N ASP A 63 2.58 -7.99 15.48
CA ASP A 63 1.25 -8.61 15.61
C ASP A 63 0.45 -8.57 14.30
N THR A 64 0.74 -7.61 13.43
CA THR A 64 0.08 -7.47 12.11
C THR A 64 0.55 -8.56 11.13
N VAL A 65 1.69 -9.20 11.40
CA VAL A 65 2.36 -10.18 10.52
C VAL A 65 2.19 -11.62 11.04
N MET A 66 1.47 -11.83 12.14
CA MET A 66 1.28 -13.16 12.75
C MET A 66 0.58 -14.12 11.78
N ILE A 67 1.40 -14.93 11.13
CA ILE A 67 1.02 -16.21 10.53
C ILE A 67 0.94 -17.17 11.72
N GLU A 68 -0.23 -17.75 11.99
CA GLU A 68 -0.37 -18.85 12.97
C GLU A 68 0.71 -19.89 12.67
N THR A 69 1.65 -20.06 13.61
CA THR A 69 2.69 -21.09 13.60
C THR A 69 2.14 -22.45 13.95
#